data_AF-A0A537TI59-F1
#
_entry.id   AF-A0A537TI59-F1
#
_cell.length_a   1.000
_cell.length_b   1.000
_cell.length_c   1.000
_cell.angle_alpha   90.00
_cell.angle_beta   90.00
_cell.angle_gamma   90.00
#
_symmetry.space_group_name_H-M   'P 1'
#
loop_
_entity.id
_entity.type
_entity.pdbx_description
1 polymer ?
#
loop_
_entity_poly.entity_id
_entity_poly.type
_entity_poly.pdbx_seq_one_letter_code
_entity_poly.pdbx_strand_id
1 'polypeptide(L)' 'MVDGSRRVEFDDVEVIRDTSLILMCRVGMKLIAVPPLRMLPGTTIARMGDRGRLVLSRELALNLGLI' A
#
# COMPACT_ATOMS: atom_id res chain seq x y z
N MET A 1 4.68 0.21 -25.04
CA MET A 1 3.55 0.71 -24.23
C MET A 1 3.45 -0.22 -23.03
N VAL A 2 3.83 0.22 -21.84
CA VAL A 2 3.74 -0.63 -20.63
C VAL A 2 2.29 -0.60 -20.16
N ASP A 3 1.69 -1.77 -20.14
CA ASP A 3 0.30 -2.06 -19.85
C ASP A 3 -0.17 -1.37 -18.55
N GLY A 4 -1.11 -0.43 -18.68
CA GLY A 4 -1.69 0.33 -17.56
C GLY A 4 -2.56 -0.49 -16.61
N SER A 5 -2.64 -1.82 -16.78
CA SER A 5 -3.62 -2.70 -16.13
C SER A 5 -3.03 -3.57 -15.01
N ARG A 6 -1.83 -3.25 -14.50
CA ARG A 6 -1.13 -4.06 -13.48
C ARG A 6 -0.98 -3.38 -12.12
N ARG A 7 -1.86 -2.44 -11.78
CA ARG A 7 -1.97 -1.83 -10.44
C ARG A 7 -3.20 -2.35 -9.70
N VAL A 8 -3.13 -2.34 -8.38
CA VAL A 8 -4.21 -2.75 -7.48
C VAL A 8 -4.41 -1.66 -6.45
N GLU A 9 -5.67 -1.36 -6.17
CA GLU A 9 -6.08 -0.33 -5.24
C GLU A 9 -6.71 -0.99 -4.01
N PHE A 10 -6.30 -0.53 -2.84
CA PHE A 10 -6.88 -0.91 -1.56
C PHE A 10 -7.42 0.36 -0.90
N ASP A 11 -8.73 0.41 -0.69
CA ASP A 11 -9.35 1.45 0.13
C ASP A 11 -9.36 1.04 1.61
N ASP A 12 -9.67 2.00 2.48
CA ASP A 12 -9.75 1.82 3.93
C ASP A 12 -8.46 1.32 4.60
N VAL A 13 -7.32 1.67 4.02
CA VAL A 13 -6.00 1.29 4.55
C VAL A 13 -5.59 2.27 5.65
N GLU A 14 -5.22 1.73 6.80
CA GLU A 14 -4.76 2.50 7.95
C GLU A 14 -3.26 2.31 8.16
N VAL A 15 -2.52 3.38 8.39
CA VAL A 15 -1.10 3.31 8.79
C VAL A 15 -1.02 3.21 10.31
N ILE A 16 -0.65 2.02 10.80
CA ILE A 16 -0.57 1.73 12.23
C ILE A 16 0.77 2.20 12.82
N ARG A 17 1.84 2.16 12.02
CA ARG A 17 3.16 2.70 12.36
C ARG A 17 3.87 3.16 11.10
N ASP A 18 4.67 4.20 11.21
CA ASP A 18 5.65 4.58 10.19
C ASP A 18 7.07 4.56 10.77
N THR A 19 8.01 4.15 9.94
CA THR A 19 9.44 4.36 10.14
C THR A 19 10.01 4.93 8.85
N SER A 20 11.25 5.42 8.87
CA SER A 20 11.87 6.07 7.70
C SER A 20 11.88 5.21 6.42
N LEU A 21 11.76 3.88 6.51
CA LEU A 21 11.86 2.97 5.37
C LEU A 21 10.57 2.19 5.07
N ILE A 22 9.64 2.07 6.04
CA ILE A 22 8.42 1.26 5.91
C ILE A 22 7.22 1.93 6.56
N LEU A 23 6.06 1.78 5.93
CA LEU A 23 4.74 1.98 6.54
C LEU A 23 4.16 0.62 6.92
N MET A 24 3.85 0.43 8.20
CA MET A 24 3.05 -0.71 8.64
C MET A 24 1.58 -0.37 8.43
N CYS A 25 0.99 -0.99 7.42
CA CYS A 25 -0.38 -0.73 7.00
C CYS A 25 -1.30 -1.88 7.38
N ARG A 26 -2.53 -1.55 7.78
CA ARG A 26 -3.64 -2.48 7.94
C ARG A 26 -4.52 -2.42 6.70
N VAL A 27 -4.68 -3.56 6.04
CA VAL A 27 -5.59 -3.74 4.89
C VAL A 27 -6.61 -4.81 5.27
N GLY A 28 -7.82 -4.39 5.64
CA GLY A 28 -8.79 -5.28 6.26
C GLY A 28 -8.22 -5.90 7.54
N MET A 29 -8.03 -7.23 7.53
CA MET A 29 -7.46 -7.98 8.66
C MET A 29 -5.94 -8.20 8.56
N LYS A 30 -5.30 -7.81 7.44
CA LYS A 30 -3.87 -8.07 7.20
C LYS A 30 -3.02 -6.90 7.63
N LEU A 31 -1.89 -7.18 8.28
CA LEU A 31 -0.83 -6.21 8.55
C LEU A 31 0.33 -6.46 7.59
N ILE A 32 0.74 -5.41 6.88
CA ILE A 32 1.80 -5.47 5.86
C ILE A 32 2.82 -4.35 6.08
N ALA A 33 4.07 -4.62 5.72
CA ALA A 33 5.11 -3.60 5.62
C ALA A 33 5.20 -3.11 4.17
N VAL A 34 4.88 -1.84 3.93
CA VAL A 34 4.89 -1.21 2.60
C VAL A 34 6.06 -0.22 2.53
N PRO A 35 7.03 -0.42 1.62
CA PRO A 35 8.05 0.60 1.36
C PRO A 35 7.41 1.80 0.63
N PRO A 36 7.54 3.04 1.13
CA PRO A 36 6.95 4.22 0.50
C PRO A 36 7.35 4.41 -0.97
N LEU A 37 8.59 4.06 -1.30
CA LEU A 37 9.16 4.14 -2.65
C LEU A 37 8.48 3.20 -3.67
N ARG A 38 7.68 2.24 -3.21
CA ARG A 38 6.94 1.29 -4.06
C ARG A 38 5.45 1.63 -4.18
N MET A 39 4.98 2.65 -3.48
CA MET A 39 3.60 3.14 -3.58
C MET A 39 3.43 3.87 -4.91
N LEU A 40 2.30 3.63 -5.57
CA LEU A 40 2.00 4.24 -6.86
C LEU A 40 1.15 5.51 -6.69
N PRO A 41 1.13 6.41 -7.70
CA PRO A 41 0.23 7.56 -7.71
C PRO A 41 -1.23 7.17 -7.47
N GLY A 42 -1.95 8.01 -6.71
CA GLY A 42 -3.31 7.73 -6.22
C GLY A 42 -3.34 7.20 -4.78
N THR A 43 -2.19 6.87 -4.21
CA THR A 43 -2.03 6.64 -2.77
C THR A 43 -2.28 7.93 -1.98
N THR A 44 -3.05 7.87 -0.90
CA THR A 44 -3.38 9.02 -0.05
C THR A 44 -2.90 8.90 1.40
N ILE A 45 -2.23 7.79 1.74
CA ILE A 45 -1.64 7.57 3.07
C ILE A 45 -0.12 7.76 3.02
N ALA A 46 0.47 8.30 4.09
CA ALA A 46 1.90 8.58 4.15
C ALA A 46 2.53 8.44 5.55
N ARG A 47 1.76 8.57 6.63
CA ARG A 47 2.27 8.56 8.02
C ARG A 47 1.32 7.86 8.99
N MET A 48 1.80 7.51 10.19
CA MET A 48 0.96 6.91 11.24
C MET A 48 -0.29 7.73 11.52
N GLY A 49 -1.43 7.04 11.62
CA GLY A 49 -2.75 7.63 11.84
C GLY A 49 -3.50 7.98 10.55
N ASP A 50 -2.84 7.97 9.39
CA ASP A 50 -3.54 8.14 8.12
C ASP A 50 -4.46 6.95 7.85
N ARG A 51 -5.65 7.25 7.31
CA ARG A 51 -6.60 6.27 6.78
C ARG A 51 -7.04 6.69 5.38
N GLY A 52 -6.89 5.82 4.38
CA GLY A 52 -7.17 6.19 3.01
C GLY A 52 -6.83 5.09 2.00
N ARG A 53 -6.38 5.51 0.81
CA ARG A 53 -6.08 4.63 -0.32
C ARG A 53 -4.61 4.27 -0.39
N LEU A 54 -4.35 3.00 -0.68
CA LEU A 54 -3.04 2.47 -1.04
C LEU A 54 -3.09 1.91 -2.46
N VAL A 55 -2.21 2.39 -3.34
CA VAL A 55 -2.07 1.88 -4.72
C VAL A 55 -0.72 1.20 -4.88
N LEU A 56 -0.73 -0.07 -5.30
CA LEU A 56 0.48 -0.89 -5.48
C LEU A 56 0.51 -1.52 -6.88
N SER A 57 1.68 -1.98 -7.31
CA SER A 57 1.73 -2.93 -8.43
C SER A 57 1.12 -4.26 -8.02
N ARG A 58 0.51 -4.97 -8.97
CA ARG A 58 -0.06 -6.31 -8.75
C ARG A 58 0.99 -7.30 -8.26
N GLU A 59 2.21 -7.19 -8.76
CA GLU A 59 3.34 -8.05 -8.34
C GLU A 59 3.65 -7.84 -6.86
N LEU A 60 3.69 -6.59 -6.40
CA LEU A 60 3.92 -6.31 -4.98
C LEU A 60 2.73 -6.74 -4.12
N ALA A 61 1.49 -6.54 -4.58
CA ALA A 61 0.30 -6.99 -3.87
C ALA A 61 0.29 -8.53 -3.67
N LEU A 62 0.72 -9.30 -4.68
CA LEU A 62 0.90 -10.76 -4.56
C LEU A 62 2.01 -11.13 -3.57
N ASN A 63 3.16 -10.46 -3.64
CA ASN A 63 4.29 -10.72 -2.73
C ASN A 63 3.94 -10.40 -1.26
N LEU A 64 3.04 -9.44 -1.04
CA LEU A 64 2.51 -9.09 0.28
C LEU A 64 1.31 -9.95 0.70
N GLY A 65 0.87 -10.88 -0.16
CA GLY A 65 -0.26 -11.76 0.07
C GLY A 65 -1.58 -11.01 0.23
N LEU A 66 -1.75 -9.86 -0.42
CA LEU A 66 -2.98 -9.06 -0.34
C LEU A 66 -4.08 -9.57 -1.29
N ILE A 67 -3.69 -10.24 -2.37
CA ILE A 67 -4.54 -10.85 -3.39
C ILE A 67 -4.02 -12.24 -3.78
#